data_AF-A0A1A0L590-F1
#
_entry.id   AF-A0A1A0L590-F1
#
_cell.length_a   1.000
_cell.length_b   1.000
_cell.length_c   1.000
_cell.angle_alpha   90.00
_cell.angle_beta   90.00
_cell.angle_gamma   90.00
#
_symmetry.space_group_name_H-M   'P 1'
#
loop_
_entity.id
_entity.type
_entity.pdbx_description
1 polymer ?
#
loop_
_entity_poly.entity_id
_entity_poly.type
_entity_poly.pdbx_seq_one_letter_code
_entity_poly.pdbx_strand_id
1 'polypeptide(L)'
;MLNREFMIKTSQFTGESVLRNGFRICPIRSRRIGSTVVTAVSAALLAAALLAPTADAATSVGADPVGSGPVQSNFRAAARFSNPEANPPGANNWACRPSAAHPRPVVLVHGTWESAYQTWAGFAPVLARHGFCVFAPNLGILSATDGGGIPARQHGGEYGAGHVDESSAQLGAFVDRVLRATGARQVDLVGHSQGGVIARGYLKFHGGADASNPQRNKVSHVVTMVATNHGTTMNGLVGLENDLRAVSIDMSSEVGAASGPAGADQEVGSAFITRLNRGGDTLPGIGYTVLTTIYDEVSTPYTASFLTAGPGARVENIVIQNGCADDHTEHTDFTYSPRAQSLALRGLGADAPVVCVAR
;
A
#
# COMPACT_ATOMS: atom_id res chain seq x y z
N MET A 1 64.27 1.68 -10.56
CA MET A 1 63.80 3.03 -10.18
C MET A 1 62.41 2.84 -9.57
N LEU A 2 62.31 2.68 -8.24
CA LEU A 2 61.90 3.72 -7.24
C LEU A 2 60.44 4.16 -7.46
N ASN A 3 59.49 4.07 -6.52
CA ASN A 3 59.44 4.43 -5.09
C ASN A 3 58.25 3.71 -4.39
N ARG A 4 58.36 3.15 -3.16
CA ARG A 4 58.12 3.71 -1.78
C ARG A 4 56.68 4.19 -1.53
N GLU A 5 56.01 4.06 -0.37
CA GLU A 5 56.17 3.45 0.98
C GLU A 5 54.84 3.76 1.73
N PHE A 6 54.35 2.91 2.65
CA PHE A 6 54.22 3.23 4.09
C PHE A 6 53.57 2.08 4.89
N MET A 7 54.25 1.67 5.97
CA MET A 7 53.80 0.75 7.00
C MET A 7 53.30 1.52 8.22
N ILE A 8 52.28 1.00 8.93
CA ILE A 8 52.12 1.21 10.38
C ILE A 8 51.72 -0.12 11.04
N LYS A 9 52.57 -0.59 11.96
CA LYS A 9 52.34 -1.66 12.95
C LYS A 9 51.93 -1.01 14.27
N THR A 10 51.01 -1.62 15.01
CA THR A 10 50.88 -1.41 16.46
C THR A 10 50.59 -2.73 17.16
N SER A 11 51.45 -3.06 18.11
CA SER A 11 51.46 -4.25 18.96
C SER A 11 50.78 -3.99 20.31
N GLN A 12 50.15 -5.03 20.84
CA GLN A 12 49.60 -5.15 22.20
C GLN A 12 50.71 -5.09 23.28
N PHE A 13 50.36 -4.63 24.49
CA PHE A 13 50.93 -5.15 25.76
C PHE A 13 49.99 -4.90 26.96
N THR A 14 50.09 -5.80 27.91
CA THR A 14 49.25 -6.13 29.08
C THR A 14 49.72 -5.51 30.40
N GLY A 15 48.82 -5.37 31.39
CA GLY A 15 49.07 -5.83 32.77
C GLY A 15 49.38 -4.86 33.92
N GLU A 16 48.57 -4.97 34.98
CA GLU A 16 48.87 -4.89 36.43
C GLU A 16 48.91 -3.58 37.26
N SER A 17 48.52 -3.79 38.52
CA SER A 17 47.99 -2.95 39.62
C SER A 17 49.01 -2.34 40.59
N VAL A 18 48.69 -1.22 41.28
CA VAL A 18 49.13 -0.91 42.67
C VAL A 18 48.14 0.04 43.41
N LEU A 19 48.07 -0.15 44.74
CA LEU A 19 47.19 0.29 45.82
C LEU A 19 47.48 1.67 46.51
N ARG A 20 46.45 2.15 47.27
CA ARG A 20 46.47 2.95 48.56
C ARG A 20 46.91 4.43 48.49
N ASN A 21 46.47 5.41 49.29
CA ASN A 21 45.67 5.66 50.51
C ASN A 21 45.39 7.19 50.47
N GLY A 22 44.42 7.84 51.12
CA GLY A 22 43.42 7.55 52.15
C GLY A 22 42.87 8.89 52.64
N PHE A 23 41.67 8.94 53.23
CA PHE A 23 41.27 10.04 54.12
C PHE A 23 40.26 9.56 55.17
N ARG A 24 40.33 10.25 56.32
CA ARG A 24 40.02 9.82 57.68
C ARG A 24 38.53 9.62 57.99
N ILE A 25 38.27 8.69 58.91
CA ILE A 25 36.98 8.47 59.60
C ILE A 25 36.91 9.37 60.84
N CYS A 26 35.76 9.99 61.09
CA CYS A 26 35.33 10.46 62.41
C CYS A 26 33.88 9.95 62.65
N PRO A 27 33.54 9.42 63.86
CA PRO A 27 32.33 8.63 64.07
C PRO A 27 31.15 9.49 64.54
N ILE A 28 29.94 9.23 64.04
CA ILE A 28 28.71 9.75 64.65
C ILE A 28 27.79 8.58 64.99
N ARG A 29 27.39 8.58 66.26
CA ARG A 29 26.54 7.64 66.99
C ARG A 29 25.31 7.17 66.20
N SER A 30 25.08 5.87 66.31
CA SER A 30 23.82 5.21 65.96
C SER A 30 22.66 5.72 66.83
N ARG A 31 21.59 6.17 66.17
CA ARG A 31 20.23 6.13 66.73
C ARG A 31 19.44 5.10 65.95
N ARG A 32 19.09 4.00 66.62
CA ARG A 32 18.04 3.08 66.18
C ARG A 32 16.71 3.85 66.25
N ILE A 33 16.00 3.93 65.13
CA ILE A 33 14.57 4.24 65.11
C ILE A 33 13.91 3.17 64.23
N GLY A 34 12.75 2.71 64.72
CA GLY A 34 12.10 1.44 64.43
C GLY A 34 11.80 1.14 62.97
N SER A 35 11.91 -0.15 62.66
CA SER A 35 11.23 -0.82 61.57
C SER A 35 9.72 -0.67 61.76
N THR A 36 9.03 0.09 60.91
CA THR A 36 7.63 -0.19 60.56
C THR A 36 7.24 0.55 59.27
N VAL A 37 6.47 -0.14 58.42
CA VAL A 37 5.77 0.34 57.21
C VAL A 37 6.58 0.36 55.91
N VAL A 38 6.81 -0.83 55.33
CA VAL A 38 6.90 -1.02 53.86
C VAL A 38 6.11 -2.28 53.48
N THR A 39 4.78 -2.21 53.53
CA THR A 39 3.91 -3.26 52.96
C THR A 39 2.51 -2.68 52.69
N ALA A 40 2.37 -1.72 51.77
CA ALA A 40 1.04 -1.30 51.28
C ALA A 40 1.01 -0.52 49.95
N VAL A 41 1.96 -0.70 49.01
CA VAL A 41 1.90 0.01 47.70
C VAL A 41 2.11 -0.91 46.48
N SER A 42 2.11 -2.24 46.66
CA SER A 42 2.34 -3.17 45.53
C SER A 42 1.10 -3.91 45.01
N ALA A 43 -0.09 -3.69 45.60
CA ALA A 43 -1.31 -4.38 45.18
C ALA A 43 -2.29 -3.51 44.35
N ALA A 44 -2.17 -2.17 44.40
CA ALA A 44 -3.07 -1.27 43.66
C ALA A 44 -2.67 -1.06 42.19
N LEU A 45 -1.41 -1.32 41.82
CA LEU A 45 -0.93 -1.18 40.44
C LEU A 45 -1.17 -2.43 39.56
N LEU A 46 -1.42 -3.60 40.16
CA LEU A 46 -1.77 -4.80 39.39
C LEU A 46 -3.28 -4.95 39.14
N ALA A 47 -4.14 -4.31 39.94
CA ALA A 47 -5.60 -4.41 39.76
C ALA A 47 -6.16 -3.42 38.72
N ALA A 48 -5.44 -2.33 38.41
CA ALA A 48 -5.87 -1.36 37.40
C ALA A 48 -5.53 -1.78 35.95
N ALA A 49 -4.64 -2.76 35.76
CA ALA A 49 -4.28 -3.28 34.45
C ALA A 49 -5.27 -4.33 33.89
N LEU A 50 -6.24 -4.77 34.70
CA LEU A 50 -7.22 -5.81 34.34
C LEU A 50 -8.61 -5.26 33.98
N LEU A 51 -8.78 -3.94 34.01
CA LEU A 51 -10.05 -3.26 33.69
C LEU A 51 -9.89 -2.08 32.71
N ALA A 52 -8.70 -1.88 32.14
CA ALA A 52 -8.63 -1.12 30.91
C ALA A 52 -9.39 -1.94 29.86
N PRO A 53 -10.46 -1.40 29.22
CA PRO A 53 -10.96 -2.04 28.03
C PRO A 53 -9.75 -2.19 27.12
N THR A 54 -9.43 -3.43 26.72
CA THR A 54 -8.62 -3.61 25.53
C THR A 54 -9.38 -2.83 24.47
N ALA A 55 -8.84 -1.68 24.07
CA ALA A 55 -9.31 -1.06 22.84
C ALA A 55 -9.04 -2.14 21.79
N ASP A 56 -10.08 -2.88 21.42
CA ASP A 56 -10.04 -3.72 20.23
C ASP A 56 -9.48 -2.80 19.16
N ALA A 57 -8.30 -3.13 18.63
CA ALA A 57 -7.74 -2.37 17.53
C ALA A 57 -8.83 -2.35 16.45
N ALA A 58 -9.34 -1.17 16.16
CA ALA A 58 -10.49 -1.03 15.28
C ALA A 58 -10.13 -1.64 13.93
N THR A 59 -10.91 -2.64 13.50
CA THR A 59 -10.69 -3.29 12.21
C THR A 59 -11.21 -2.39 11.11
N SER A 60 -10.48 -2.33 10.00
CA SER A 60 -10.92 -1.55 8.86
C SER A 60 -12.09 -2.23 8.15
N VAL A 61 -12.91 -1.45 7.44
CA VAL A 61 -14.07 -1.96 6.70
C VAL A 61 -13.97 -1.66 5.21
N GLY A 62 -14.64 -2.47 4.40
CA GLY A 62 -14.87 -2.21 2.98
C GLY A 62 -16.31 -1.77 2.74
N ALA A 63 -16.53 -0.89 1.77
CA ALA A 63 -17.86 -0.40 1.40
C ALA A 63 -18.01 -0.22 -0.11
N ASP A 64 -19.25 -0.26 -0.58
CA ASP A 64 -19.56 0.14 -1.96
C ASP A 64 -19.65 1.67 -2.04
N PRO A 65 -19.02 2.31 -3.04
CA PRO A 65 -19.25 3.73 -3.30
C PRO A 65 -20.75 4.02 -3.54
N VAL A 66 -21.21 5.20 -3.11
CA VAL A 66 -22.61 5.62 -3.17
C VAL A 66 -22.81 6.88 -3.99
N GLY A 67 -23.95 6.97 -4.69
CA GLY A 67 -24.22 8.07 -5.60
C GLY A 67 -23.35 8.02 -6.86
N SER A 68 -23.19 9.15 -7.53
CA SER A 68 -22.32 9.28 -8.72
C SER A 68 -21.62 10.63 -8.73
N GLY A 69 -20.39 10.66 -9.22
CA GLY A 69 -19.63 11.88 -9.47
C GLY A 69 -19.44 12.12 -10.97
N PRO A 70 -18.96 13.30 -11.40
CA PRO A 70 -18.59 13.55 -12.79
C PRO A 70 -17.29 12.83 -13.16
N VAL A 71 -17.02 12.72 -14.47
CA VAL A 71 -15.69 12.34 -14.99
C VAL A 71 -14.70 13.46 -14.67
N GLN A 72 -13.49 13.07 -14.26
CA GLN A 72 -12.42 14.01 -13.89
C GLN A 72 -11.24 13.86 -14.84
N SER A 73 -10.52 14.97 -15.08
CA SER A 73 -9.39 15.01 -16.02
C SER A 73 -8.05 14.70 -15.37
N ASN A 74 -7.94 14.83 -14.06
CA ASN A 74 -6.75 14.55 -13.26
C ASN A 74 -7.13 14.27 -11.80
N PHE A 75 -6.20 13.71 -11.04
CA PHE A 75 -6.41 13.35 -9.64
C PHE A 75 -6.78 14.56 -8.79
N ARG A 76 -6.10 15.71 -8.95
CA ARG A 76 -6.38 16.92 -8.17
C ARG A 76 -7.81 17.42 -8.34
N ALA A 77 -8.38 17.31 -9.54
CA ALA A 77 -9.78 17.65 -9.79
C ALA A 77 -10.74 16.69 -9.09
N ALA A 78 -10.42 15.39 -9.09
CA ALA A 78 -11.20 14.38 -8.37
C ALA A 78 -11.11 14.54 -6.84
N ALA A 79 -9.94 14.83 -6.29
CA ALA A 79 -9.74 15.06 -4.86
C ALA A 79 -10.44 16.32 -4.32
N ARG A 80 -10.68 17.32 -5.18
CA ARG A 80 -11.45 18.52 -4.81
C ARG A 80 -12.96 18.32 -4.91
N PHE A 81 -13.42 17.19 -5.43
CA PHE A 81 -14.85 16.88 -5.47
C PHE A 81 -15.35 16.63 -4.05
N SER A 82 -16.48 17.24 -3.70
CA SER A 82 -16.98 17.25 -2.31
C SER A 82 -17.43 15.88 -1.79
N ASN A 83 -17.65 14.91 -2.68
CA ASN A 83 -18.12 13.57 -2.34
C ASN A 83 -17.12 12.47 -2.75
N PRO A 84 -16.14 12.13 -1.90
CA PRO A 84 -15.18 11.05 -2.16
C PRO A 84 -15.84 9.66 -2.17
N GLU A 85 -17.00 9.51 -1.55
CA GLU A 85 -17.78 8.26 -1.61
C GLU A 85 -18.47 8.03 -2.95
N ALA A 86 -18.39 8.99 -3.88
CA ALA A 86 -19.06 8.89 -5.15
C ALA A 86 -18.64 7.66 -5.95
N ASN A 87 -19.58 7.01 -6.62
CA ASN A 87 -19.23 5.97 -7.56
C ASN A 87 -18.44 6.55 -8.76
N PRO A 88 -17.28 5.99 -9.15
CA PRO A 88 -16.61 6.36 -10.38
C PRO A 88 -17.56 6.22 -11.58
N PRO A 89 -17.59 7.19 -12.52
CA PRO A 89 -18.43 7.10 -13.71
C PRO A 89 -18.18 5.80 -14.48
N GLY A 90 -19.25 5.05 -14.77
CA GLY A 90 -19.16 3.80 -15.51
C GLY A 90 -18.80 2.56 -14.67
N ALA A 91 -18.51 2.71 -13.37
CA ALA A 91 -18.28 1.59 -12.47
C ALA A 91 -19.56 1.14 -11.72
N ASN A 92 -19.50 -0.05 -11.14
CA ASN A 92 -20.49 -0.62 -10.22
C ASN A 92 -21.92 -0.74 -10.79
N ASN A 93 -22.05 -0.92 -12.10
CA ASN A 93 -23.30 -1.40 -12.67
C ASN A 93 -23.43 -2.92 -12.43
N TRP A 94 -24.06 -3.29 -11.31
CA TRP A 94 -24.28 -4.69 -10.92
C TRP A 94 -25.19 -5.49 -11.87
N ALA A 95 -25.93 -4.81 -12.77
CA ALA A 95 -26.67 -5.46 -13.84
C ALA A 95 -25.82 -5.74 -15.09
N CYS A 96 -24.57 -5.27 -15.14
CA CYS A 96 -23.68 -5.50 -16.29
C CYS A 96 -23.41 -6.99 -16.49
N ARG A 97 -23.35 -7.41 -17.76
CA ARG A 97 -23.01 -8.79 -18.16
C ARG A 97 -21.80 -8.75 -19.09
N PRO A 98 -20.67 -9.41 -18.71
CA PRO A 98 -19.49 -9.48 -19.55
C PRO A 98 -19.80 -10.04 -20.94
N SER A 99 -19.22 -9.44 -21.97
CA SER A 99 -19.44 -9.84 -23.37
C SER A 99 -18.47 -10.96 -23.78
N ALA A 100 -18.65 -11.54 -24.96
CA ALA A 100 -17.68 -12.50 -25.50
C ALA A 100 -16.30 -11.85 -25.77
N ALA A 101 -16.28 -10.56 -26.13
CA ALA A 101 -15.04 -9.81 -26.36
C ALA A 101 -14.30 -9.50 -25.04
N HIS A 102 -15.07 -9.20 -23.97
CA HIS A 102 -14.55 -8.93 -22.63
C HIS A 102 -15.27 -9.82 -21.60
N PRO A 103 -14.91 -11.12 -21.51
CA PRO A 103 -15.66 -12.12 -20.73
C PRO A 103 -15.41 -12.05 -19.22
N ARG A 104 -14.46 -11.21 -18.79
CA ARG A 104 -14.09 -11.03 -17.39
C ARG A 104 -14.40 -9.58 -16.98
N PRO A 105 -15.16 -9.36 -15.90
CA PRO A 105 -15.31 -8.02 -15.35
C PRO A 105 -13.99 -7.53 -14.77
N VAL A 106 -13.79 -6.22 -14.78
CA VAL A 106 -12.61 -5.55 -14.23
C VAL A 106 -12.94 -5.01 -12.84
N VAL A 107 -12.11 -5.34 -11.86
CA VAL A 107 -12.19 -4.78 -10.50
C VAL A 107 -11.02 -3.82 -10.29
N LEU A 108 -11.34 -2.57 -9.97
CA LEU A 108 -10.41 -1.48 -9.73
C LEU A 108 -10.12 -1.36 -8.23
N VAL A 109 -8.84 -1.25 -7.86
CA VAL A 109 -8.38 -1.25 -6.46
C VAL A 109 -7.56 0.01 -6.22
N HIS A 110 -8.13 0.94 -5.45
CA HIS A 110 -7.54 2.27 -5.21
C HIS A 110 -6.25 2.23 -4.35
N GLY A 111 -5.55 3.37 -4.31
CA GLY A 111 -4.32 3.57 -3.56
C GLY A 111 -4.52 3.89 -2.08
N THR A 112 -3.41 4.27 -1.44
CA THR A 112 -3.35 4.66 -0.02
C THR A 112 -3.99 6.02 0.17
N TRP A 113 -4.90 6.17 1.14
CA TRP A 113 -5.55 7.45 1.48
C TRP A 113 -6.32 8.08 0.31
N GLU A 114 -6.85 7.22 -0.56
CA GLU A 114 -7.63 7.60 -1.74
C GLU A 114 -8.90 6.76 -1.80
N SER A 115 -10.04 7.39 -2.08
CA SER A 115 -11.28 6.68 -2.42
C SER A 115 -11.25 6.09 -3.82
N ALA A 116 -12.15 5.13 -4.08
CA ALA A 116 -12.43 4.62 -5.42
C ALA A 116 -12.73 5.76 -6.42
N TYR A 117 -13.46 6.80 -6.00
CA TYR A 117 -13.74 7.96 -6.85
C TYR A 117 -12.46 8.69 -7.25
N GLN A 118 -11.65 9.08 -6.26
CA GLN A 118 -10.43 9.86 -6.46
C GLN A 118 -9.45 9.15 -7.39
N THR A 119 -9.28 7.84 -7.24
CA THR A 119 -8.36 7.09 -8.08
C THR A 119 -8.92 6.83 -9.48
N TRP A 120 -10.23 6.60 -9.63
CA TRP A 120 -10.79 6.01 -10.86
C TRP A 120 -11.76 6.89 -11.67
N ALA A 121 -12.02 8.13 -11.26
CA ALA A 121 -12.95 9.02 -11.97
C ALA A 121 -12.52 9.35 -13.42
N GLY A 122 -11.24 9.17 -13.76
CA GLY A 122 -10.72 9.32 -15.13
C GLY A 122 -10.66 8.02 -15.94
N PHE A 123 -10.45 6.86 -15.30
CA PHE A 123 -10.19 5.60 -16.00
C PHE A 123 -11.37 4.62 -16.06
N ALA A 124 -12.18 4.52 -15.00
CA ALA A 124 -13.41 3.73 -15.02
C ALA A 124 -14.31 4.03 -16.23
N PRO A 125 -14.56 5.30 -16.61
CA PRO A 125 -15.38 5.60 -17.79
C PRO A 125 -14.69 5.23 -19.11
N VAL A 126 -13.35 5.20 -19.17
CA VAL A 126 -12.61 4.73 -20.34
C VAL A 126 -12.83 3.23 -20.52
N LEU A 127 -12.63 2.43 -19.46
CA LEU A 127 -12.87 0.99 -19.46
C LEU A 127 -14.33 0.66 -19.85
N ALA A 128 -15.30 1.37 -19.28
CA ALA A 128 -16.71 1.17 -19.61
C ALA A 128 -17.02 1.47 -21.08
N ARG A 129 -16.44 2.53 -21.67
CA ARG A 129 -16.57 2.83 -23.11
C ARG A 129 -15.91 1.78 -24.00
N HIS A 130 -14.87 1.10 -23.52
CA HIS A 130 -14.28 -0.06 -24.18
C HIS A 130 -15.07 -1.36 -23.95
N GLY A 131 -16.25 -1.31 -23.31
CA GLY A 131 -17.17 -2.44 -23.20
C GLY A 131 -16.86 -3.40 -22.04
N PHE A 132 -16.00 -3.01 -21.09
CA PHE A 132 -15.78 -3.77 -19.87
C PHE A 132 -16.92 -3.54 -18.87
N CYS A 133 -17.30 -4.60 -18.13
CA CYS A 133 -18.04 -4.44 -16.88
C CYS A 133 -17.04 -4.04 -15.78
N VAL A 134 -17.17 -2.84 -15.24
CA VAL A 134 -16.20 -2.25 -14.30
C VAL A 134 -16.81 -2.17 -12.90
N PHE A 135 -16.03 -2.53 -11.88
CA PHE A 135 -16.41 -2.48 -10.47
C PHE A 135 -15.28 -1.87 -9.65
N ALA A 136 -15.59 -1.11 -8.62
CA ALA A 136 -14.63 -0.39 -7.79
C ALA A 136 -15.14 -0.27 -6.35
N PRO A 137 -14.65 -1.08 -5.40
CA PRO A 137 -14.94 -0.90 -3.97
C PRO A 137 -14.12 0.23 -3.35
N ASN A 138 -14.63 0.76 -2.24
CA ASN A 138 -13.80 1.38 -1.21
C ASN A 138 -13.32 0.30 -0.23
N LEU A 139 -12.03 0.24 0.05
CA LEU A 139 -11.37 -0.76 0.89
C LEU A 139 -10.56 -0.07 1.99
N GLY A 140 -10.30 -0.79 3.08
CA GLY A 140 -9.42 -0.35 4.14
C GLY A 140 -9.88 0.94 4.82
N ILE A 141 -11.19 1.17 4.92
CA ILE A 141 -11.76 2.36 5.55
C ILE A 141 -11.44 2.32 7.03
N LEU A 142 -10.61 3.25 7.49
CA LEU A 142 -10.23 3.39 8.88
C LEU A 142 -10.05 4.88 9.22
N SER A 143 -10.86 5.38 10.13
CA SER A 143 -10.80 6.79 10.54
C SER A 143 -9.52 7.09 11.30
N ALA A 144 -9.11 8.37 11.35
CA ALA A 144 -7.98 8.77 12.17
C ALA A 144 -8.19 8.48 13.67
N THR A 145 -9.42 8.56 14.18
CA THR A 145 -9.74 8.26 15.59
C THR A 145 -9.66 6.76 15.88
N ASP A 146 -9.83 5.93 14.85
CA ASP A 146 -9.74 4.47 14.92
C ASP A 146 -8.33 3.97 14.57
N GLY A 147 -7.36 4.88 14.38
CA GLY A 147 -5.95 4.54 14.17
C GLY A 147 -5.49 4.55 12.71
N GLY A 148 -6.29 5.07 11.76
CA GLY A 148 -5.92 5.18 10.33
C GLY A 148 -4.76 6.14 10.02
N GLY A 149 -4.12 6.73 11.03
CA GLY A 149 -3.04 7.69 10.87
C GLY A 149 -3.51 9.14 10.69
N ILE A 150 -2.55 10.06 10.61
CA ILE A 150 -2.75 11.49 10.39
C ILE A 150 -3.35 11.78 9.00
N PRO A 151 -2.98 11.08 7.92
CA PRO A 151 -3.62 11.27 6.62
C PRO A 151 -5.13 11.01 6.64
N ALA A 152 -5.61 10.06 7.45
CA ALA A 152 -7.04 9.76 7.62
C ALA A 152 -7.85 10.87 8.32
N ARG A 153 -7.22 11.98 8.73
CA ARG A 153 -7.93 13.20 9.16
C ARG A 153 -8.41 14.05 8.00
N GLN A 154 -7.87 13.81 6.80
CA GLN A 154 -8.26 14.50 5.58
C GLN A 154 -9.54 13.89 5.04
N HIS A 155 -10.33 14.72 4.36
CA HIS A 155 -11.51 14.25 3.63
C HIS A 155 -11.09 13.30 2.50
N GLY A 156 -11.52 12.04 2.57
CA GLY A 156 -11.10 10.99 1.63
C GLY A 156 -9.78 10.30 1.99
N GLY A 157 -9.12 10.70 3.09
CA GLY A 157 -7.87 10.07 3.54
C GLY A 157 -8.10 8.78 4.34
N GLU A 158 -9.34 8.48 4.71
CA GLU A 158 -9.73 7.30 5.49
C GLU A 158 -9.75 6.00 4.67
N TYR A 159 -9.78 6.10 3.34
CA TYR A 159 -9.80 4.95 2.43
C TYR A 159 -8.38 4.41 2.23
N GLY A 160 -8.19 3.08 2.19
CA GLY A 160 -6.86 2.48 2.07
C GLY A 160 -5.94 2.84 3.25
N ALA A 161 -6.53 3.12 4.42
CA ALA A 161 -5.82 3.52 5.64
C ALA A 161 -5.62 2.33 6.62
N GLY A 162 -6.48 1.32 6.53
CA GLY A 162 -6.39 0.09 7.30
C GLY A 162 -5.25 -0.84 6.89
N HIS A 163 -5.10 -1.96 7.61
CA HIS A 163 -4.10 -2.97 7.27
C HIS A 163 -4.31 -3.51 5.85
N VAL A 164 -3.21 -3.73 5.13
CA VAL A 164 -3.26 -4.18 3.73
C VAL A 164 -3.82 -5.60 3.63
N ASP A 165 -3.57 -6.44 4.65
CA ASP A 165 -4.10 -7.80 4.72
C ASP A 165 -5.64 -7.81 4.88
N GLU A 166 -6.19 -6.93 5.71
CA GLU A 166 -7.64 -6.76 5.88
C GLU A 166 -8.28 -6.27 4.57
N SER A 167 -7.69 -5.26 3.94
CA SER A 167 -8.11 -4.74 2.65
C SER A 167 -8.08 -5.82 1.55
N SER A 168 -7.12 -6.75 1.61
CA SER A 168 -7.02 -7.89 0.71
C SER A 168 -8.15 -8.91 0.92
N ALA A 169 -8.55 -9.14 2.18
CA ALA A 169 -9.70 -9.99 2.51
C ALA A 169 -11.02 -9.34 2.04
N GLN A 170 -11.18 -8.03 2.25
CA GLN A 170 -12.31 -7.25 1.78
C GLN A 170 -12.42 -7.29 0.24
N LEU A 171 -11.30 -7.17 -0.48
CA LEU A 171 -11.25 -7.35 -1.93
C LEU A 171 -11.75 -8.76 -2.33
N GLY A 172 -11.35 -9.81 -1.61
CA GLY A 172 -11.83 -11.16 -1.87
C GLY A 172 -13.34 -11.30 -1.75
N ALA A 173 -13.93 -10.75 -0.69
CA ALA A 173 -15.39 -10.72 -0.52
C ALA A 173 -16.08 -9.92 -1.64
N PHE A 174 -15.48 -8.81 -2.07
CA PHE A 174 -15.99 -8.01 -3.18
C PHE A 174 -15.94 -8.77 -4.51
N VAL A 175 -14.82 -9.38 -4.85
CA VAL A 175 -14.65 -10.18 -6.08
C VAL A 175 -15.66 -11.33 -6.11
N ASP A 176 -15.90 -11.99 -4.98
CA ASP A 176 -16.92 -13.04 -4.89
C ASP A 176 -18.33 -12.53 -5.18
N ARG A 177 -18.67 -11.30 -4.77
CA ARG A 177 -19.93 -10.66 -5.15
C ARG A 177 -19.98 -10.35 -6.65
N VAL A 178 -18.88 -9.82 -7.22
CA VAL A 178 -18.79 -9.51 -8.66
C VAL A 178 -18.97 -10.77 -9.51
N LEU A 179 -18.28 -11.85 -9.19
CA LEU A 179 -18.40 -13.13 -9.89
C LEU A 179 -19.83 -13.67 -9.83
N ARG A 180 -20.47 -13.64 -8.66
CA ARG A 180 -21.88 -14.05 -8.51
C ARG A 180 -22.84 -13.18 -9.32
N ALA A 181 -22.67 -11.87 -9.29
CA ALA A 181 -23.58 -10.93 -9.97
C ALA A 181 -23.47 -11.01 -11.49
N THR A 182 -22.25 -11.19 -12.00
CA THR A 182 -21.96 -11.20 -13.45
C THR A 182 -22.07 -12.58 -14.07
N GLY A 183 -21.91 -13.66 -13.28
CA GLY A 183 -21.81 -15.04 -13.77
C GLY A 183 -20.43 -15.39 -14.36
N ALA A 184 -19.46 -14.47 -14.30
CA ALA A 184 -18.10 -14.74 -14.76
C ALA A 184 -17.39 -15.75 -13.84
N ARG A 185 -16.44 -16.50 -14.40
CA ARG A 185 -15.58 -17.42 -13.63
C ARG A 185 -14.36 -16.72 -13.02
N GLN A 186 -13.89 -15.66 -13.65
CA GLN A 186 -12.70 -14.93 -13.25
C GLN A 186 -12.92 -13.44 -13.46
N VAL A 187 -12.20 -12.62 -12.71
CA VAL A 187 -12.07 -11.18 -12.91
C VAL A 187 -10.68 -10.84 -13.45
N ASP A 188 -10.53 -9.65 -14.01
CA ASP A 188 -9.23 -9.00 -14.14
C ASP A 188 -9.14 -7.87 -13.08
N LEU A 189 -7.95 -7.65 -12.51
CA LEU A 189 -7.71 -6.63 -11.50
C LEU A 189 -6.88 -5.48 -12.08
N VAL A 190 -7.21 -4.25 -11.70
CA VAL A 190 -6.33 -3.08 -11.88
C VAL A 190 -6.09 -2.45 -10.52
N GLY A 191 -4.84 -2.44 -10.06
CA GLY A 191 -4.47 -1.84 -8.78
C GLY A 191 -3.53 -0.66 -8.96
N HIS A 192 -3.86 0.49 -8.37
CA HIS A 192 -2.97 1.65 -8.32
C HIS A 192 -2.27 1.73 -6.97
N SER A 193 -0.97 2.04 -6.95
CA SER A 193 -0.20 2.21 -5.70
C SER A 193 -0.40 0.99 -4.76
N GLN A 194 -0.84 1.21 -3.52
CA GLN A 194 -1.22 0.17 -2.55
C GLN A 194 -2.22 -0.85 -3.12
N GLY A 195 -3.11 -0.45 -4.03
CA GLY A 195 -4.09 -1.33 -4.65
C GLY A 195 -3.46 -2.51 -5.41
N GLY A 196 -2.25 -2.35 -5.95
CA GLY A 196 -1.48 -3.46 -6.51
C GLY A 196 -1.00 -4.45 -5.43
N VAL A 197 -0.61 -3.92 -4.27
CA VAL A 197 -0.20 -4.71 -3.10
C VAL A 197 -1.41 -5.46 -2.51
N ILE A 198 -2.56 -4.81 -2.39
CA ILE A 198 -3.84 -5.43 -1.98
C ILE A 198 -4.23 -6.55 -2.96
N ALA A 199 -4.13 -6.31 -4.27
CA ALA A 199 -4.41 -7.33 -5.27
C ALA A 199 -3.51 -8.56 -5.09
N ARG A 200 -2.20 -8.37 -4.90
CA ARG A 200 -1.26 -9.48 -4.66
C ARG A 200 -1.53 -10.19 -3.32
N GLY A 201 -1.91 -9.46 -2.28
CA GLY A 201 -2.33 -10.01 -1.00
C GLY A 201 -3.56 -10.91 -1.15
N TYR A 202 -4.57 -10.46 -1.90
CA TYR A 202 -5.76 -11.24 -2.21
C TYR A 202 -5.41 -12.54 -2.94
N LEU A 203 -4.54 -12.46 -3.97
CA LEU A 203 -4.07 -13.63 -4.70
C LEU A 203 -3.37 -14.65 -3.80
N LYS A 204 -2.48 -14.20 -2.91
CA LYS A 204 -1.64 -15.09 -2.08
C LYS A 204 -2.35 -15.64 -0.85
N PHE A 205 -3.21 -14.85 -0.21
CA PHE A 205 -3.68 -15.15 1.15
C PHE A 205 -5.20 -15.31 1.26
N HIS A 206 -5.96 -14.72 0.33
CA HIS A 206 -7.42 -14.61 0.47
C HIS A 206 -8.20 -15.25 -0.70
N GLY A 207 -7.60 -16.24 -1.35
CA GLY A 207 -8.29 -17.13 -2.28
C GLY A 207 -8.51 -16.58 -3.69
N GLY A 208 -7.76 -15.54 -4.08
CA GLY A 208 -7.77 -15.05 -5.47
C GLY A 208 -7.09 -16.00 -6.46
N ALA A 209 -6.15 -16.81 -5.99
CA ALA A 209 -5.46 -17.83 -6.76
C ALA A 209 -5.32 -19.15 -6.00
N ASP A 210 -5.12 -20.23 -6.74
CA ASP A 210 -4.78 -21.56 -6.23
C ASP A 210 -3.50 -22.03 -6.96
N ALA A 211 -2.36 -21.85 -6.30
CA ALA A 211 -1.06 -22.18 -6.89
C ALA A 211 -0.93 -23.67 -7.24
N SER A 212 -1.69 -24.55 -6.57
CA SER A 212 -1.70 -25.99 -6.83
C SER A 212 -2.61 -26.38 -8.01
N ASN A 213 -3.59 -25.53 -8.33
CA ASN A 213 -4.52 -25.74 -9.43
C ASN A 213 -4.93 -24.41 -10.08
N PRO A 214 -4.10 -23.88 -11.01
CA PRO A 214 -4.34 -22.57 -11.63
C PRO A 214 -5.67 -22.44 -12.37
N GLN A 215 -6.33 -23.56 -12.73
CA GLN A 215 -7.66 -23.55 -13.35
C GLN A 215 -8.78 -23.07 -12.39
N ARG A 216 -8.48 -23.01 -11.09
CA ARG A 216 -9.39 -22.50 -10.04
C ARG A 216 -9.13 -21.04 -9.66
N ASN A 217 -8.14 -20.38 -10.25
CA ASN A 217 -7.86 -18.98 -9.99
C ASN A 217 -9.14 -18.15 -10.26
N LYS A 218 -9.48 -17.24 -9.34
CA LYS A 218 -10.56 -16.26 -9.53
C LYS A 218 -10.11 -15.04 -10.32
N VAL A 219 -8.81 -14.93 -10.61
CA VAL A 219 -8.20 -13.81 -11.32
C VAL A 219 -7.44 -14.33 -12.54
N SER A 220 -7.60 -13.69 -13.70
CA SER A 220 -6.86 -14.02 -14.92
C SER A 220 -5.70 -13.06 -15.18
N HIS A 221 -5.93 -11.75 -15.06
CA HIS A 221 -4.90 -10.72 -15.22
C HIS A 221 -4.87 -9.76 -14.04
N VAL A 222 -3.67 -9.27 -13.73
CA VAL A 222 -3.46 -8.14 -12.82
C VAL A 222 -2.67 -7.07 -13.56
N VAL A 223 -3.25 -5.89 -13.69
CA VAL A 223 -2.53 -4.69 -14.10
C VAL A 223 -2.21 -3.88 -12.86
N THR A 224 -0.93 -3.61 -12.61
CA THR A 224 -0.54 -2.70 -11.52
C THR A 224 -0.06 -1.38 -12.10
N MET A 225 -0.54 -0.27 -11.56
CA MET A 225 -0.21 1.10 -11.95
C MET A 225 0.57 1.73 -10.80
N VAL A 226 1.89 1.95 -10.98
CA VAL A 226 2.81 2.49 -9.96
C VAL A 226 2.69 1.81 -8.59
N ALA A 227 2.49 0.49 -8.57
CA ALA A 227 2.27 -0.22 -7.31
C ALA A 227 3.56 -0.36 -6.48
N THR A 228 3.44 -0.21 -5.17
CA THR A 228 4.49 -0.41 -4.17
C THR A 228 4.76 -1.90 -3.90
N ASN A 229 4.92 -2.69 -4.96
CA ASN A 229 4.99 -4.16 -4.92
C ASN A 229 6.08 -4.70 -3.97
N HIS A 230 7.18 -3.98 -3.83
CA HIS A 230 8.28 -4.30 -2.93
C HIS A 230 8.38 -3.37 -1.70
N GLY A 231 7.30 -2.63 -1.43
CA GLY A 231 7.22 -1.60 -0.42
C GLY A 231 7.71 -0.23 -0.92
N THR A 232 7.56 0.76 -0.05
CA THR A 232 8.08 2.13 -0.20
C THR A 232 8.82 2.55 1.08
N THR A 233 9.47 3.71 1.05
CA THR A 233 10.15 4.29 2.21
C THR A 233 9.27 5.33 2.89
N MET A 234 9.63 5.73 4.11
CA MET A 234 8.95 6.83 4.80
C MET A 234 8.95 8.13 4.01
N ASN A 235 10.04 8.43 3.30
CA ASN A 235 10.12 9.62 2.46
C ASN A 235 9.14 9.54 1.29
N GLY A 236 8.95 8.35 0.69
CA GLY A 236 7.96 8.14 -0.35
C GLY A 236 6.53 8.31 0.17
N LEU A 237 6.23 7.80 1.36
CA LEU A 237 4.91 7.98 2.00
C LEU A 237 4.63 9.45 2.37
N VAL A 238 5.65 10.19 2.85
CA VAL A 238 5.54 11.64 3.09
C VAL A 238 5.37 12.41 1.78
N GLY A 239 6.07 12.00 0.72
CA GLY A 239 5.85 12.53 -0.65
C GLY A 239 4.39 12.39 -1.07
N LEU A 240 3.86 11.18 -0.97
CA LEU A 240 2.44 10.89 -1.27
C LEU A 240 1.49 11.77 -0.44
N GLU A 241 1.70 11.88 0.88
CA GLU A 241 0.84 12.73 1.71
C GLU A 241 0.86 14.20 1.26
N ASN A 242 2.03 14.73 0.88
CA ASN A 242 2.16 16.11 0.40
C ASN A 242 1.43 16.34 -0.93
N ASP A 243 1.48 15.37 -1.84
CA ASP A 243 0.78 15.44 -3.12
C ASP A 243 -0.74 15.39 -2.94
N LEU A 244 -1.22 14.54 -2.02
CA LEU A 244 -2.64 14.45 -1.67
C LEU A 244 -3.17 15.73 -0.99
N ARG A 245 -2.39 16.35 -0.10
CA ARG A 245 -2.77 17.60 0.60
C ARG A 245 -2.70 18.84 -0.28
N ALA A 246 -1.98 18.80 -1.40
CA ALA A 246 -1.58 19.98 -2.19
C ALA A 246 -0.90 21.09 -1.34
N VAL A 247 -0.35 20.74 -0.17
CA VAL A 247 0.35 21.63 0.78
C VAL A 247 1.49 20.83 1.39
N SER A 248 2.69 21.37 1.37
CA SER A 248 3.88 20.76 1.96
C SER A 248 3.84 20.91 3.48
N ILE A 249 3.67 19.80 4.21
CA ILE A 249 3.82 19.76 5.67
C ILE A 249 5.01 18.86 5.99
N ASP A 250 5.96 19.40 6.76
CA ASP A 250 7.09 18.63 7.26
C ASP A 250 6.62 17.70 8.39
N MET A 251 6.44 16.42 8.06
CA MET A 251 6.00 15.37 8.99
C MET A 251 7.18 14.60 9.61
N SER A 252 8.42 15.07 9.46
CA SER A 252 9.64 14.25 9.62
C SER A 252 9.97 13.68 11.01
N SER A 253 9.21 13.94 12.08
CA SER A 253 9.61 13.48 13.43
C SER A 253 8.77 12.37 14.09
N GLU A 254 7.63 11.94 13.54
CA GLU A 254 6.72 10.99 14.25
C GLU A 254 6.01 9.97 13.33
N VAL A 255 6.65 9.58 12.21
CA VAL A 255 5.92 9.03 11.05
C VAL A 255 5.39 7.60 11.21
N GLY A 256 6.04 6.71 11.98
CA GLY A 256 5.63 5.29 12.04
C GLY A 256 4.23 5.05 12.64
N ALA A 257 3.85 5.81 13.67
CA ALA A 257 2.49 5.79 14.21
C ALA A 257 1.55 6.76 13.44
N ALA A 258 2.11 7.82 12.86
CA ALA A 258 1.34 8.80 12.11
C ALA A 258 0.88 8.33 10.73
N SER A 259 1.58 7.40 10.08
CA SER A 259 1.20 6.86 8.77
C SER A 259 0.03 5.86 8.86
N GLY A 260 -0.25 5.35 10.05
CA GLY A 260 -1.28 4.35 10.28
C GLY A 260 -0.93 2.96 9.71
N PRO A 261 -1.83 1.97 9.87
CA PRO A 261 -1.63 0.58 9.45
C PRO A 261 -1.20 0.41 8.00
N ALA A 262 -1.87 1.10 7.08
CA ALA A 262 -1.59 1.08 5.66
C ALA A 262 -0.17 1.55 5.30
N GLY A 263 0.30 2.61 5.97
CA GLY A 263 1.66 3.12 5.79
C GLY A 263 2.69 2.13 6.31
N ALA A 264 2.50 1.67 7.56
CA ALA A 264 3.40 0.71 8.21
C ALA A 264 3.51 -0.62 7.44
N ASP A 265 2.39 -1.14 6.91
CA ASP A 265 2.39 -2.36 6.11
C ASP A 265 3.13 -2.18 4.78
N GLN A 266 3.19 -0.97 4.22
CA GLN A 266 3.87 -0.69 2.95
C GLN A 266 5.35 -0.36 3.09
N GLU A 267 5.88 -0.19 4.30
CA GLU A 267 7.31 0.04 4.50
C GLU A 267 8.14 -1.13 3.96
N VAL A 268 9.24 -0.82 3.26
CA VAL A 268 10.22 -1.83 2.86
C VAL A 268 10.71 -2.58 4.11
N GLY A 269 10.61 -3.91 4.07
CA GLY A 269 10.99 -4.75 5.21
C GLY A 269 9.91 -4.93 6.27
N SER A 270 8.72 -4.32 6.11
CA SER A 270 7.56 -4.61 6.96
C SER A 270 7.25 -6.11 6.98
N ALA A 271 6.60 -6.58 8.04
CA ALA A 271 6.20 -7.97 8.14
C ALA A 271 5.28 -8.38 6.97
N PHE A 272 4.38 -7.48 6.56
CA PHE A 272 3.47 -7.74 5.45
C PHE A 272 4.20 -7.83 4.11
N ILE A 273 5.02 -6.84 3.72
CA ILE A 273 5.77 -6.85 2.45
C ILE A 273 6.75 -8.02 2.39
N THR A 274 7.44 -8.31 3.50
CA THR A 274 8.33 -9.47 3.60
C THR A 274 7.57 -10.78 3.37
N ARG A 275 6.38 -10.92 3.96
CA ARG A 275 5.52 -12.10 3.77
C ARG A 275 4.96 -12.16 2.35
N LEU A 276 4.52 -11.03 1.79
CA LEU A 276 3.96 -10.91 0.46
C LEU A 276 4.97 -11.31 -0.61
N ASN A 277 6.23 -10.90 -0.50
CA ASN A 277 7.25 -11.20 -1.52
C ASN A 277 7.96 -12.55 -1.30
N ARG A 278 7.68 -13.23 -0.18
CA ARG A 278 8.19 -14.59 0.05
C ARG A 278 7.62 -15.55 -0.99
N GLY A 279 8.50 -16.38 -1.56
CA GLY A 279 8.14 -17.38 -2.58
C GLY A 279 8.02 -16.83 -4.01
N GLY A 280 8.43 -15.58 -4.24
CA GLY A 280 8.42 -14.94 -5.57
C GLY A 280 7.19 -14.07 -5.80
N ASP A 281 7.23 -13.30 -6.88
CA ASP A 281 6.32 -12.15 -7.02
C ASP A 281 4.94 -12.51 -7.53
N THR A 282 4.85 -13.63 -8.25
CA THR A 282 3.73 -14.01 -9.09
C THR A 282 3.25 -15.42 -8.79
N LEU A 283 1.99 -15.69 -9.13
CA LEU A 283 1.35 -17.00 -9.03
C LEU A 283 1.03 -17.57 -10.42
N PRO A 284 1.10 -18.90 -10.59
CA PRO A 284 0.90 -19.56 -11.88
C PRO A 284 -0.50 -19.33 -12.44
N GLY A 285 -0.61 -19.28 -13.77
CA GLY A 285 -1.85 -19.10 -14.50
C GLY A 285 -2.39 -17.67 -14.53
N ILE A 286 -1.61 -16.68 -14.04
CA ILE A 286 -1.99 -15.26 -14.03
C ILE A 286 -1.03 -14.47 -14.93
N GLY A 287 -1.59 -13.58 -15.74
CA GLY A 287 -0.84 -12.57 -16.48
C GLY A 287 -0.70 -11.28 -15.66
N TYR A 288 0.50 -10.73 -15.60
CA TYR A 288 0.79 -9.48 -14.89
C TYR A 288 1.31 -8.44 -15.88
N THR A 289 0.70 -7.26 -15.87
CA THR A 289 1.21 -6.08 -16.56
C THR A 289 1.51 -5.02 -15.52
N VAL A 290 2.78 -4.64 -15.41
CA VAL A 290 3.24 -3.63 -14.45
C VAL A 290 3.55 -2.37 -15.22
N LEU A 291 2.83 -1.30 -14.90
CA LEU A 291 3.04 0.03 -15.45
C LEU A 291 3.70 0.89 -14.38
N THR A 292 4.81 1.54 -14.71
CA THR A 292 5.52 2.46 -13.82
C THR A 292 6.02 3.69 -14.59
N THR A 293 6.56 4.67 -13.89
CA THR A 293 7.17 5.87 -14.48
C THR A 293 8.52 6.17 -13.85
N ILE A 294 9.45 6.71 -14.64
CA ILE A 294 10.72 7.22 -14.11
C ILE A 294 10.56 8.41 -13.15
N TYR A 295 9.39 9.04 -13.12
CA TYR A 295 9.06 10.20 -12.29
C TYR A 295 8.37 9.82 -10.98
N ASP A 296 8.29 8.53 -10.64
CA ASP A 296 7.63 8.04 -9.43
C ASP A 296 8.43 8.46 -8.18
N GLU A 297 7.83 9.30 -7.36
CA GLU A 297 8.36 9.86 -6.11
C GLU A 297 8.02 9.01 -4.87
N VAL A 298 7.13 8.02 -5.02
CA VAL A 298 6.65 7.18 -3.92
C VAL A 298 7.33 5.82 -3.97
N SER A 299 7.25 5.10 -5.09
CA SER A 299 7.92 3.82 -5.26
C SER A 299 9.35 4.06 -5.75
N THR A 300 10.28 4.36 -4.84
CA THR A 300 11.65 4.75 -5.20
C THR A 300 12.68 3.65 -4.84
N PRO A 301 13.52 3.19 -5.79
CA PRO A 301 13.51 3.52 -7.22
C PRO A 301 12.26 2.97 -7.93
N TYR A 302 11.79 3.61 -9.01
CA TYR A 302 10.57 3.21 -9.74
C TYR A 302 10.53 1.75 -10.21
N THR A 303 11.71 1.13 -10.34
CA THR A 303 11.88 -0.28 -10.68
C THR A 303 11.50 -1.23 -9.53
N ALA A 304 11.36 -0.73 -8.30
CA ALA A 304 10.80 -1.48 -7.18
C ALA A 304 9.34 -1.89 -7.43
N SER A 305 8.64 -1.19 -8.34
CA SER A 305 7.31 -1.58 -8.78
C SER A 305 7.31 -2.83 -9.67
N PHE A 306 8.43 -3.16 -10.34
CA PHE A 306 8.50 -4.32 -11.23
C PHE A 306 8.26 -5.64 -10.52
N LEU A 307 7.70 -6.61 -11.25
CA LEU A 307 7.54 -7.98 -10.78
C LEU A 307 8.45 -8.92 -11.57
N THR A 308 8.87 -10.00 -10.92
CA THR A 308 9.63 -11.09 -11.52
C THR A 308 8.69 -12.26 -11.85
N ALA A 309 8.71 -12.71 -13.10
CA ALA A 309 7.91 -13.86 -13.52
C ALA A 309 8.41 -15.14 -12.85
N GLY A 310 7.54 -15.76 -12.06
CA GLY A 310 7.72 -17.11 -11.52
C GLY A 310 7.18 -18.17 -12.49
N PRO A 311 7.39 -19.46 -12.17
CA PRO A 311 6.92 -20.55 -13.01
C PRO A 311 5.42 -20.47 -13.32
N GLY A 312 5.06 -20.59 -14.60
CA GLY A 312 3.66 -20.60 -15.05
C GLY A 312 2.95 -19.24 -15.00
N ALA A 313 3.63 -18.16 -14.61
CA ALA A 313 3.14 -16.79 -14.70
C ALA A 313 3.77 -16.04 -15.88
N ARG A 314 3.14 -14.95 -16.32
CA ARG A 314 3.70 -14.02 -17.31
C ARG A 314 3.77 -12.63 -16.71
N VAL A 315 4.88 -11.92 -16.91
CA VAL A 315 5.04 -10.53 -16.49
C VAL A 315 5.48 -9.69 -17.67
N GLU A 316 4.83 -8.54 -17.84
CA GLU A 316 5.28 -7.46 -18.70
C GLU A 316 5.51 -6.21 -17.84
N ASN A 317 6.77 -5.81 -17.68
CA ASN A 317 7.15 -4.59 -16.97
C ASN A 317 7.33 -3.45 -17.97
N ILE A 318 6.56 -2.37 -17.83
CA ILE A 318 6.50 -1.26 -18.77
C ILE A 318 6.73 0.05 -18.03
N VAL A 319 7.72 0.81 -18.49
CA VAL A 319 7.91 2.21 -18.11
C VAL A 319 7.16 3.06 -19.14
N ILE A 320 6.24 3.94 -18.72
CA ILE A 320 5.38 4.66 -19.68
C ILE A 320 6.16 5.57 -20.63
N GLN A 321 7.34 6.04 -20.20
CA GLN A 321 8.27 6.83 -21.02
C GLN A 321 8.83 6.03 -22.21
N ASN A 322 8.83 4.69 -22.15
CA ASN A 322 9.21 3.86 -23.29
C ASN A 322 8.17 3.99 -24.41
N GLY A 323 8.54 4.70 -25.47
CA GLY A 323 7.63 5.05 -26.58
C GLY A 323 6.75 6.28 -26.32
N CYS A 324 7.02 7.05 -25.26
CA CYS A 324 6.41 8.35 -25.00
C CYS A 324 7.26 9.17 -24.01
N ALA A 325 8.45 9.61 -24.42
CA ALA A 325 9.42 10.24 -23.53
C ALA A 325 8.92 11.55 -22.88
N ASP A 326 8.04 12.28 -23.57
CA ASP A 326 7.47 13.57 -23.12
C ASP A 326 6.29 13.40 -22.14
N ASP A 327 5.88 12.18 -21.81
CA ASP A 327 4.91 11.95 -20.72
C ASP A 327 5.65 12.00 -19.38
N HIS A 328 5.41 13.05 -18.59
CA HIS A 328 6.05 13.28 -17.30
C HIS A 328 5.15 12.94 -16.11
N THR A 329 4.15 12.09 -16.32
CA THR A 329 3.28 11.74 -15.21
C THR A 329 4.02 11.12 -14.02
N GLU A 330 3.65 11.60 -12.84
CA GLU A 330 4.08 11.14 -11.53
C GLU A 330 3.11 10.12 -10.90
N HIS A 331 3.34 9.71 -9.66
CA HIS A 331 2.64 8.60 -9.00
C HIS A 331 1.12 8.81 -8.87
N THR A 332 0.70 9.99 -8.45
CA THR A 332 -0.67 10.34 -8.04
C THR A 332 -1.58 10.49 -9.25
N ASP A 333 -1.14 11.20 -10.29
CA ASP A 333 -1.93 11.38 -11.51
C ASP A 333 -1.86 10.18 -12.46
N PHE A 334 -1.15 9.10 -12.11
CA PHE A 334 -0.86 7.98 -13.01
C PHE A 334 -2.10 7.30 -13.59
N THR A 335 -3.16 7.15 -12.81
CA THR A 335 -4.42 6.57 -13.28
C THR A 335 -5.19 7.45 -14.25
N TYR A 336 -4.81 8.73 -14.38
CA TYR A 336 -5.37 9.70 -15.32
C TYR A 336 -4.54 9.84 -16.61
N SER A 337 -3.34 9.22 -16.70
CA SER A 337 -2.51 9.25 -17.90
C SER A 337 -3.19 8.53 -19.06
N PRO A 338 -3.48 9.19 -20.20
CA PRO A 338 -3.96 8.49 -21.39
C PRO A 338 -2.99 7.39 -21.83
N ARG A 339 -1.68 7.61 -21.70
CA ARG A 339 -0.64 6.61 -22.00
C ARG A 339 -0.81 5.40 -21.10
N ALA A 340 -0.83 5.59 -19.78
CA ALA A 340 -0.97 4.50 -18.82
C ALA A 340 -2.30 3.75 -18.99
N GLN A 341 -3.40 4.47 -19.19
CA GLN A 341 -4.72 3.88 -19.43
C GLN A 341 -4.76 3.02 -20.70
N SER A 342 -4.13 3.48 -21.79
CA SER A 342 -4.05 2.69 -23.04
C SER A 342 -3.20 1.42 -22.90
N LEU A 343 -2.11 1.48 -22.13
CA LEU A 343 -1.29 0.32 -21.80
C LEU A 343 -2.04 -0.64 -20.87
N ALA A 344 -2.80 -0.13 -19.90
CA ALA A 344 -3.63 -0.93 -19.01
C ALA A 344 -4.74 -1.66 -19.78
N LEU A 345 -5.40 -0.99 -20.74
CA LEU A 345 -6.36 -1.62 -21.66
C LEU A 345 -5.73 -2.82 -22.39
N ARG A 346 -4.51 -2.68 -22.91
CA ARG A 346 -3.78 -3.79 -23.54
C ARG A 346 -3.43 -4.90 -22.55
N GLY A 347 -3.03 -4.56 -21.32
CA GLY A 347 -2.78 -5.53 -20.25
C GLY A 347 -4.03 -6.34 -19.87
N LEU A 348 -5.22 -5.76 -20.04
CA LEU A 348 -6.52 -6.43 -19.89
C LEU A 348 -6.94 -7.23 -21.14
N GLY A 349 -6.11 -7.25 -22.19
CA GLY A 349 -6.36 -7.96 -23.44
C GLY A 349 -7.26 -7.21 -24.43
N ALA A 350 -7.51 -5.91 -24.23
CA ALA A 350 -8.21 -5.10 -25.22
C ALA A 350 -7.33 -4.81 -26.43
N ASP A 351 -7.94 -4.86 -27.61
CA ASP A 351 -7.33 -4.33 -28.84
C ASP A 351 -7.49 -2.81 -28.87
N ALA A 352 -6.62 -2.12 -28.12
CA ALA A 352 -6.60 -0.67 -28.00
C ALA A 352 -5.24 -0.12 -28.48
N PRO A 353 -5.24 0.97 -29.27
CA PRO A 353 -4.00 1.61 -29.68
C PRO A 353 -3.31 2.21 -28.46
N VAL A 354 -1.98 2.08 -28.40
CA VAL A 354 -1.20 2.77 -27.36
C VAL A 354 -1.07 4.23 -27.75
N VAL A 355 -1.54 5.13 -26.91
CA VAL A 355 -1.46 6.57 -27.15
C VAL A 355 -0.16 7.13 -26.57
N CYS A 356 0.30 8.26 -27.08
CA CYS A 356 1.34 9.06 -26.44
C CYS A 356 0.82 10.48 -26.31
N VAL A 357 0.74 11.00 -25.08
CA VAL A 357 0.26 12.34 -24.77
C VAL A 357 1.27 12.96 -23.82
N ALA A 358 1.95 14.01 -24.28
CA ALA A 358 2.84 14.79 -23.42
C ALA A 358 2.00 15.45 -22.31
N ARG A 359 2.46 15.35 -21.07
CA ARG A 359 1.79 15.92 -19.90
C ARG A 359 2.78 16.23 -18.79
#